data_AF-A0A431MKT9-F1
#
_entry.id   AF-A0A431MKT9-F1
#
_cell.length_a   1.000
_cell.length_b   1.000
_cell.length_c   1.000
_cell.angle_alpha   90.00
_cell.angle_beta   90.00
_cell.angle_gamma   90.00
#
_symmetry.space_group_name_H-M   'P 1'
#
loop_
_entity.id
_entity.type
_entity.pdbx_description
1 polymer ?
#
loop_
_entity_poly.entity_id
_entity_poly.type
_entity_poly.pdbx_seq_one_letter_code
_entity_poly.pdbx_strand_id
1 'polypeptide(L)'
;MKKILGLLLLVMIGMAVNAQHIISLNNKKQLTINHEEDNSDKALIIKLKGAYPAKALLTIKDLKQDKAWVRTYTITDEKDNVITELSKSSKANTQQILIQSLLKKLEAGKKYFIYTLAKPADPKLAASVRVRRYLLCSVTVQ
;
A
#
# COMPACT_ATOMS: atom_id res chain seq x y z
N MET A 1 34.25 30.90 -20.66
CA MET A 1 34.09 29.53 -20.12
C MET A 1 33.18 29.45 -18.89
N LYS A 2 33.18 30.43 -17.96
CA LYS A 2 32.31 30.42 -16.76
C LYS A 2 30.79 30.43 -17.04
N LYS A 3 30.35 30.89 -18.22
CA LYS A 3 28.92 30.92 -18.62
C LYS A 3 28.37 29.57 -19.10
N ILE A 4 29.24 28.63 -19.50
CA ILE A 4 28.81 27.28 -19.95
C ILE A 4 28.57 26.36 -18.74
N LEU A 5 29.32 26.58 -17.66
CA LEU A 5 29.20 25.79 -16.42
C LEU A 5 27.84 25.99 -15.73
N GLY A 6 27.29 27.21 -15.76
CA GLY A 6 25.97 27.52 -15.20
C GLY A 6 24.82 26.86 -15.97
N LEU A 7 24.96 26.71 -17.29
CA LEU A 7 23.95 26.07 -18.13
C LEU A 7 23.91 24.55 -17.88
N LEU A 8 25.08 23.93 -17.63
CA LEU A 8 25.18 22.49 -17.37
C LEU A 8 24.60 22.12 -15.98
N LEU A 9 24.66 23.04 -15.01
CA LEU A 9 24.12 22.84 -13.66
C LEU A 9 22.57 22.87 -13.64
N LEU A 10 21.94 23.67 -14.51
CA LEU A 10 20.47 23.73 -14.61
C LEU A 10 19.86 22.46 -15.23
N VAL A 11 20.59 21.82 -16.15
CA VAL A 11 20.14 20.58 -16.82
C VAL A 11 20.13 19.39 -15.85
N MET A 12 21.02 19.38 -14.86
CA MET A 12 21.08 18.32 -13.84
C MET A 12 19.92 18.37 -12.83
N ILE A 13 19.33 19.55 -12.56
CA ILE A 13 18.21 19.70 -11.61
C ILE A 13 16.89 19.18 -12.21
N GLY A 14 16.79 19.12 -13.55
CA GLY A 14 15.58 18.65 -14.24
C GLY A 14 15.38 17.13 -14.26
N MET A 15 16.38 16.33 -13.88
CA MET A 15 16.33 14.86 -14.01
C MET A 15 15.83 14.13 -12.75
N ALA A 16 15.58 14.84 -11.64
CA ALA A 16 15.14 14.23 -10.37
C ALA A 16 13.60 14.09 -10.24
N VAL A 17 12.85 14.06 -11.34
CA VAL A 17 11.42 13.71 -11.28
C VAL A 17 11.31 12.19 -11.23
N ASN A 18 11.55 11.63 -10.04
CA ASN A 18 11.38 10.20 -9.81
C ASN A 18 9.95 9.80 -10.16
N ALA A 19 9.85 8.85 -11.08
CA ALA A 19 8.61 8.29 -11.57
C ALA A 19 7.85 7.59 -10.43
N GLN A 20 6.91 8.30 -9.80
CA GLN A 20 5.96 7.66 -8.89
C GLN A 20 5.10 6.67 -9.68
N HIS A 21 5.18 5.39 -9.32
CA HIS A 21 4.35 4.38 -9.96
C HIS A 21 2.92 4.48 -9.42
N ILE A 22 2.09 5.24 -10.12
CA ILE A 22 0.70 5.49 -9.76
C ILE A 22 -0.17 4.33 -10.24
N ILE A 23 -0.81 3.65 -9.29
CA ILE A 23 -1.83 2.66 -9.59
C ILE A 23 -3.20 3.34 -9.43
N SER A 24 -3.88 3.63 -10.55
CA SER A 24 -5.23 4.21 -10.54
C SER A 24 -6.30 3.14 -10.65
N LEU A 25 -7.30 3.22 -9.77
CA LEU A 25 -8.47 2.35 -9.80
C LEU A 25 -9.57 2.93 -10.71
N ASN A 26 -9.41 2.83 -12.04
CA ASN A 26 -10.48 3.21 -12.98
C ASN A 26 -11.38 2.00 -13.29
N ASN A 27 -12.55 1.89 -12.65
CA ASN A 27 -13.60 0.90 -12.95
C ASN A 27 -13.19 -0.60 -12.90
N LYS A 28 -12.02 -0.93 -12.33
CA LYS A 28 -11.55 -2.31 -12.25
C LYS A 28 -12.24 -3.06 -11.11
N LYS A 29 -12.60 -4.33 -11.36
CA LYS A 29 -13.19 -5.26 -10.37
C LYS A 29 -12.18 -5.72 -9.32
N GLN A 30 -10.89 -5.63 -9.59
CA GLN A 30 -9.85 -6.05 -8.65
C GLN A 30 -8.60 -5.20 -8.84
N LEU A 31 -8.02 -4.80 -7.72
CA LEU A 31 -6.68 -4.25 -7.65
C LEU A 31 -5.77 -5.27 -6.97
N THR A 32 -4.63 -5.54 -7.61
CA THR A 32 -3.62 -6.42 -7.04
C THR A 32 -2.40 -5.59 -6.66
N ILE A 33 -1.99 -5.69 -5.40
CA ILE A 33 -0.69 -5.25 -4.92
C ILE A 33 0.13 -6.51 -4.69
N ASN A 34 1.29 -6.60 -5.34
CA ASN A 34 2.22 -7.69 -5.09
C ASN A 34 3.02 -7.36 -3.82
N HIS A 35 3.24 -8.38 -2.99
CA HIS A 35 4.16 -8.29 -1.87
C HIS A 35 5.61 -8.36 -2.39
N GLU A 36 6.11 -7.26 -2.92
CA GLU A 36 7.54 -7.05 -3.16
C GLU A 36 8.09 -6.20 -1.99
N GLU A 37 9.31 -6.51 -1.53
CA GLU A 37 9.90 -5.95 -0.30
C GLU A 37 10.19 -4.44 -0.38
N ASP A 38 10.14 -3.84 -1.57
CA ASP A 38 10.42 -2.41 -1.75
C ASP A 38 9.44 -1.73 -2.72
N ASN A 39 8.21 -1.52 -2.24
CA ASN A 39 7.17 -0.76 -2.95
C ASN A 39 6.89 0.59 -2.30
N SER A 40 7.82 1.09 -1.47
CA SER A 40 7.71 2.34 -0.73
C SER A 40 7.38 3.54 -1.63
N ASP A 41 7.86 3.52 -2.88
CA ASP A 41 7.62 4.55 -3.90
C ASP A 41 6.28 4.42 -4.65
N LYS A 42 5.51 3.35 -4.41
CA LYS A 42 4.21 3.12 -5.06
C LYS A 42 3.11 3.91 -4.35
N ALA A 43 2.31 4.61 -5.15
CA ALA A 43 1.12 5.32 -4.70
C ALA A 43 -0.12 4.71 -5.34
N LEU A 44 -1.07 4.29 -4.50
CA LEU A 44 -2.40 3.87 -4.91
C LEU A 44 -3.34 5.07 -4.87
N ILE A 45 -3.87 5.45 -6.04
CA ILE A 45 -4.89 6.50 -6.14
C ILE A 45 -6.26 5.84 -6.30
N ILE A 46 -7.13 6.06 -5.32
CA ILE A 46 -8.53 5.64 -5.35
C ILE A 46 -9.36 6.87 -5.73
N LYS A 47 -9.94 6.87 -6.93
CA LYS A 47 -10.77 7.99 -7.41
C LYS A 47 -12.22 7.82 -6.98
N LEU A 48 -12.80 8.75 -6.23
CA LEU A 48 -14.20 8.71 -5.81
C LEU A 48 -15.17 8.91 -6.99
N LYS A 49 -14.71 9.53 -8.08
CA LYS A 49 -15.49 9.71 -9.32
C LYS A 49 -15.62 8.39 -10.08
N GLY A 50 -16.55 7.55 -9.64
CA GLY A 50 -16.97 6.34 -10.36
C GLY A 50 -17.76 5.39 -9.47
N ALA A 51 -18.85 4.82 -9.99
CA ALA A 51 -19.53 3.72 -9.33
C ALA A 51 -18.65 2.48 -9.38
N TYR A 52 -17.87 2.25 -8.32
CA TYR A 52 -17.13 0.99 -8.19
C TYR A 52 -18.10 -0.19 -8.17
N PRO A 53 -17.81 -1.27 -8.90
CA PRO A 53 -18.58 -2.50 -8.79
C PRO A 53 -18.74 -2.90 -7.32
N ALA A 54 -19.93 -3.34 -6.91
CA ALA A 54 -20.21 -3.73 -5.51
C ALA A 54 -19.21 -4.75 -4.95
N LYS A 55 -18.62 -5.56 -5.83
CA LYS A 55 -17.65 -6.61 -5.51
C LYS A 55 -16.20 -6.21 -5.85
N ALA A 56 -15.90 -4.91 -6.00
CA ALA A 56 -14.55 -4.46 -6.27
C ALA A 56 -13.65 -4.72 -5.05
N LEU A 57 -12.51 -5.37 -5.27
CA LEU A 57 -11.60 -5.81 -4.21
C LEU A 57 -10.22 -5.17 -4.34
N LEU A 58 -9.69 -4.67 -3.23
CA LEU A 58 -8.26 -4.50 -3.03
C LEU A 58 -7.70 -5.85 -2.57
N THR A 59 -6.71 -6.38 -3.27
CA THR A 59 -6.10 -7.68 -2.98
C THR A 59 -4.58 -7.54 -2.88
N ILE A 60 -4.01 -8.14 -1.85
CA ILE A 60 -2.57 -8.37 -1.74
C ILE A 60 -2.29 -9.83 -2.07
N LYS A 61 -1.42 -10.08 -3.04
CA LYS A 61 -1.02 -11.42 -3.51
C LYS A 61 0.40 -11.77 -3.09
N ASP A 62 0.78 -13.01 -3.39
CA ASP A 62 2.12 -13.57 -3.19
C ASP A 62 2.53 -13.58 -1.71
N LEU A 63 1.55 -13.86 -0.85
CA LEU A 63 1.80 -14.09 0.56
C LEU A 63 2.58 -15.40 0.71
N LYS A 64 3.90 -15.31 0.97
CA LYS A 64 4.67 -16.45 1.45
C LYS A 64 3.97 -16.98 2.72
N GLN A 65 3.42 -18.18 2.62
CA GLN A 65 2.88 -18.87 3.78
C GLN A 65 4.04 -19.48 4.56
N ASP A 66 4.30 -18.90 5.72
CA ASP A 66 5.12 -19.54 6.74
C ASP A 66 4.18 -20.02 7.84
N LYS A 67 4.21 -21.31 8.18
CA LYS A 67 3.38 -21.85 9.26
C LYS A 67 3.80 -21.31 10.63
N ALA A 68 5.06 -20.90 10.77
CA ALA A 68 5.60 -20.32 11.99
C ALA A 68 5.34 -18.81 12.10
N TRP A 69 5.03 -18.11 10.98
CA TRP A 69 4.83 -16.66 10.95
C TRP A 69 3.52 -16.26 10.30
N VAL A 70 2.70 -15.54 11.05
CA VAL A 70 1.45 -14.95 10.56
C VAL A 70 1.70 -13.53 10.09
N ARG A 71 1.40 -13.28 8.82
CA ARG A 71 1.47 -11.95 8.24
C ARG A 71 0.10 -11.26 8.20
N THR A 72 0.04 -10.02 8.65
CA THR A 72 -1.15 -9.18 8.56
C THR A 72 -0.85 -7.90 7.77
N TYR A 73 -1.91 -7.32 7.22
CA TYR A 73 -1.86 -6.13 6.40
C TYR A 73 -2.88 -5.14 6.93
N THR A 74 -2.42 -3.92 7.19
CA THR A 74 -3.18 -2.89 7.90
C THR A 74 -3.15 -1.60 7.12
N ILE A 75 -4.26 -0.87 7.15
CA ILE A 75 -4.38 0.47 6.59
C ILE A 75 -4.41 1.44 7.75
N THR A 76 -3.48 2.40 7.75
CA THR A 76 -3.39 3.44 8.78
C THR A 76 -3.55 4.83 8.19
N ASP A 77 -3.91 5.79 9.03
CA ASP A 77 -3.82 7.21 8.69
C ASP A 77 -2.38 7.75 8.88
N GLU A 78 -2.20 9.06 8.68
CA GLU A 78 -0.93 9.76 8.86
C GLU A 78 -0.48 9.86 10.32
N LYS A 79 -1.40 9.63 11.27
CA LYS A 79 -1.13 9.59 12.71
C LYS A 79 -0.90 8.17 13.21
N ASP A 80 -0.77 7.21 12.29
CA ASP A 80 -0.55 5.79 12.58
C ASP A 80 -1.72 5.08 13.28
N ASN A 81 -2.93 5.67 13.24
CA ASN A 81 -4.14 5.02 13.72
C ASN A 81 -4.59 3.95 12.73
N VAL A 82 -4.89 2.75 13.22
CA VAL A 82 -5.39 1.65 12.38
C VAL A 82 -6.84 1.94 11.97
N ILE A 83 -7.05 2.11 10.66
CA ILE A 83 -8.39 2.31 10.07
C ILE A 83 -9.07 0.96 9.82
N THR A 84 -8.32 0.00 9.29
CA THR A 84 -8.81 -1.34 9.02
C THR A 84 -7.67 -2.32 8.75
N GLU A 85 -7.93 -3.60 8.98
CA GLU A 85 -7.06 -4.69 8.52
C GLU A 85 -7.65 -5.35 7.26
N LEU A 86 -6.81 -5.98 6.45
CA LEU A 86 -7.26 -6.81 5.34
C LEU A 86 -7.58 -8.22 5.82
N SER A 87 -8.67 -8.79 5.32
CA SER A 87 -9.11 -10.13 5.71
C SER A 87 -8.44 -11.20 4.84
N LYS A 88 -8.18 -12.37 5.40
CA LYS A 88 -7.80 -13.56 4.61
C LYS A 88 -8.90 -13.87 3.60
N SER A 89 -8.51 -14.06 2.34
CA SER A 89 -9.41 -14.56 1.31
C SER A 89 -9.53 -16.08 1.40
N SER A 90 -10.60 -16.64 0.82
CA SER A 90 -10.70 -18.08 0.58
C SER A 90 -9.68 -18.58 -0.45
N LYS A 91 -9.14 -17.68 -1.29
CA LYS A 91 -8.04 -18.00 -2.20
C LYS A 91 -6.72 -18.04 -1.43
N ALA A 92 -6.01 -19.16 -1.56
CA ALA A 92 -4.69 -19.36 -0.96
C ALA A 92 -3.77 -18.17 -1.26
N ASN A 93 -3.00 -17.75 -0.26
CA ASN A 93 -1.95 -16.72 -0.36
C ASN A 93 -2.46 -15.33 -0.73
N THR A 94 -3.71 -14.98 -0.37
CA THR A 94 -4.22 -13.62 -0.61
C THR A 94 -4.96 -13.05 0.61
N GLN A 95 -4.81 -11.74 0.78
CA GLN A 95 -5.63 -10.94 1.71
C GLN A 95 -6.36 -9.87 0.92
N GLN A 96 -7.59 -9.56 1.30
CA GLN A 96 -8.46 -8.68 0.53
C GLN A 96 -9.40 -7.86 1.40
N ILE A 97 -9.82 -6.72 0.85
CA ILE A 97 -10.88 -5.88 1.41
C ILE A 97 -11.76 -5.35 0.27
N LEU A 98 -13.06 -5.25 0.54
CA LEU A 98 -13.99 -4.59 -0.38
C LEU A 98 -13.69 -3.10 -0.45
N ILE A 99 -13.56 -2.59 -1.66
CA ILE A 99 -13.27 -1.18 -1.91
C ILE A 99 -14.39 -0.30 -1.36
N GLN A 100 -15.65 -0.72 -1.48
CA GLN A 100 -16.77 0.01 -0.88
C GLN A 100 -16.69 0.08 0.65
N SER A 101 -16.29 -1.00 1.32
CA SER A 101 -16.10 -0.99 2.78
C SER A 101 -14.92 -0.13 3.20
N LEU A 102 -13.87 -0.09 2.38
CA LEU A 102 -12.73 0.79 2.58
C LEU A 102 -13.12 2.26 2.42
N LEU A 103 -13.82 2.61 1.33
CA LEU A 103 -14.28 3.98 1.04
C LEU A 103 -15.19 4.57 2.12
N LYS A 104 -15.95 3.74 2.85
CA LYS A 104 -16.74 4.20 4.01
C LYS A 104 -15.88 4.70 5.18
N LYS A 105 -14.61 4.31 5.22
CA LYS A 105 -13.66 4.65 6.29
C LYS A 105 -12.60 5.65 5.86
N LEU A 106 -12.45 5.90 4.56
CA LEU A 106 -11.48 6.84 4.03
C LEU A 106 -12.15 8.16 3.65
N GLU A 107 -11.46 9.26 3.92
CA GLU A 107 -11.90 10.59 3.58
C GLU A 107 -11.16 11.10 2.33
N ALA A 108 -11.86 11.86 1.49
CA ALA A 108 -11.28 12.49 0.30
C ALA A 108 -10.13 13.44 0.69
N GLY A 109 -9.07 13.46 -0.12
CA GLY A 109 -7.90 14.32 0.09
C GLY A 109 -6.96 13.88 1.22
N LYS A 110 -7.33 12.88 2.03
CA LYS A 110 -6.44 12.31 3.05
C LYS A 110 -5.51 11.24 2.48
N LYS A 111 -4.34 11.14 3.08
CA LYS A 111 -3.34 10.12 2.79
C LYS A 111 -3.42 9.00 3.82
N TYR A 112 -3.31 7.78 3.34
CA TYR A 112 -3.29 6.57 4.15
C TYR A 112 -2.11 5.69 3.74
N PHE A 113 -1.79 4.69 4.56
CA PHE A 113 -0.64 3.82 4.35
C PHE A 113 -1.03 2.36 4.54
N ILE A 114 -0.63 1.52 3.59
CA ILE A 114 -0.77 0.07 3.73
C ILE A 114 0.55 -0.47 4.30
N TYR A 115 0.49 -1.00 5.51
CA TYR A 115 1.61 -1.66 6.17
C TYR A 115 1.44 -3.17 6.19
N THR A 116 2.56 -3.89 6.21
CA THR A 116 2.61 -5.30 6.57
C THR A 116 3.43 -5.52 7.83
N LEU A 117 3.03 -6.54 8.60
CA LEU A 117 3.79 -7.05 9.74
C LEU A 117 3.73 -8.56 9.74
N ALA A 118 4.83 -9.20 10.13
CA ALA A 118 4.91 -10.65 10.32
C ALA A 118 5.21 -10.93 11.79
N LYS A 119 4.31 -11.64 12.47
CA LYS A 119 4.48 -12.05 13.86
C LYS A 119 4.53 -13.57 13.97
N PRO A 120 5.22 -14.15 14.96
CA PRO A 120 5.16 -15.58 15.20
C PRO A 120 3.71 -16.06 15.38
N ALA A 121 3.42 -17.27 14.91
CA ALA A 121 2.13 -17.91 15.10
C ALA A 121 1.90 -18.32 16.56
N ASP A 122 2.97 -18.69 17.27
CA ASP A 122 2.95 -18.94 18.72
C ASP A 122 2.77 -17.62 19.50
N PRO A 123 1.68 -17.45 20.28
CA PRO A 123 1.44 -16.25 21.07
C PRO A 123 2.54 -15.95 22.09
N LYS A 124 3.17 -16.98 22.68
CA LYS A 124 4.24 -16.78 23.68
C LYS A 124 5.48 -16.20 23.02
N LEU A 125 5.86 -16.76 21.88
CA LEU A 125 6.98 -16.25 21.09
C LEU A 125 6.66 -14.86 20.55
N ALA A 126 5.43 -14.60 20.09
CA ALA A 126 5.01 -13.30 19.59
C ALA A 126 5.12 -12.18 20.64
N ALA A 127 4.85 -12.47 21.91
CA ALA A 127 5.01 -11.52 23.01
C ALA A 127 6.49 -11.22 23.32
N SER A 128 7.40 -12.12 22.97
CA SER A 128 8.84 -11.98 23.24
C SER A 128 9.62 -11.24 22.15
N VAL A 129 9.04 -11.04 20.96
CA VAL A 129 9.74 -10.47 19.81
C VAL A 129 9.19 -9.09 19.45
N ARG A 130 10.09 -8.15 19.15
CA ARG A 130 9.72 -6.86 18.57
C ARG A 130 9.53 -7.02 17.06
N VAL A 131 8.30 -6.85 16.58
CA VAL A 131 7.97 -6.94 15.15
C VAL A 131 8.08 -5.56 14.50
N ARG A 132 8.81 -5.48 13.39
CA ARG A 132 8.88 -4.26 12.55
C ARG A 132 7.76 -4.28 11.50
N ARG A 133 7.14 -3.12 11.29
CA ARG A 133 6.20 -2.89 10.19
C ARG A 133 6.95 -2.40 8.95
N TYR A 134 6.50 -2.83 7.78
CA TYR A 134 7.03 -2.41 6.49
C TYR A 134 5.94 -1.73 5.66
N LEU A 135 6.25 -0.56 5.11
CA LEU A 135 5.34 0.17 4.23
C LEU A 135 5.30 -0.52 2.88
N LEU A 136 4.10 -0.82 2.39
CA LEU A 136 3.90 -1.39 1.05
C LEU A 136 3.54 -0.35 0.03
N CYS A 137 2.66 0.58 0.37
CA CYS A 137 2.31 1.70 -0.50
C CYS A 137 1.52 2.75 0.29
N SER A 138 1.51 3.96 -0.26
CA SER A 138 0.58 5.00 0.16
C SER A 138 -0.72 4.91 -0.61
N VAL A 139 -1.82 5.32 0.02
CA VAL A 139 -3.16 5.36 -0.57
C VAL A 139 -3.66 6.81 -0.48
N THR A 140 -4.09 7.36 -1.61
CA THR A 140 -4.72 8.70 -1.66
C THR A 140 -6.11 8.59 -2.26
N VAL A 141 -7.07 9.25 -1.63
CA VAL A 141 -8.45 9.30 -2.12
C VAL A 141 -8.67 10.63 -2.83
N GLN A 142 -9.08 10.61 -4.09
CA GLN A 142 -9.27 11.80 -4.95
C GLN A 142 -10.68 11.91 -5.51
#